data_AF-A0A8S3T6Y4-F1
#
_entry.id   AF-A0A8S3T6Y4-F1
#
_cell.length_a   1.000
_cell.length_b   1.000
_cell.length_c   1.000
_cell.angle_alpha   90.00
_cell.angle_beta   90.00
_cell.angle_gamma   90.00
#
_symmetry.space_group_name_H-M   'P 1'
#
loop_
_entity.id
_entity.type
_entity.pdbx_description
1 polymer ?
#
loop_
_entity_poly.entity_id
_entity_poly.type
_entity_poly.pdbx_seq_one_letter_code
_entity_poly.pdbx_strand_id
1 'polypeptide(L)'
;MCDIFLERQRNVLSVKNVNRKLSSLAQNKFDVIGQLQATVVNDYTELQRGHLSLQKACEEQERALAELGSHLSESKLRVEDMKEAQMATKDLQWKGDKDASHCSTCEKEFSISRRKHHCRNCGNIFCNECSDNKMPLPSSAKPVRVCDDCQTFLLQRYSAAAQ
;
A
#
# COMPACT_ATOMS: atom_id res chain seq x y z
N MET A 1 -59.56 6.39 76.70
CA MET A 1 -60.27 6.44 75.39
C MET A 1 -59.75 7.56 74.47
N CYS A 2 -59.33 8.74 74.98
CA CYS A 2 -58.81 9.84 74.15
C CYS A 2 -57.43 9.55 73.51
N ASP A 3 -56.49 8.92 74.23
CA ASP A 3 -55.14 8.64 73.73
C ASP A 3 -55.09 7.69 72.53
N ILE A 4 -55.92 6.64 72.53
CA ILE A 4 -56.00 5.68 71.42
C ILE A 4 -56.47 6.36 70.12
N PHE A 5 -57.35 7.37 70.24
CA PHE A 5 -57.85 8.12 69.08
C PHE A 5 -56.77 9.05 68.49
N LEU A 6 -56.00 9.72 69.35
CA LEU A 6 -54.88 10.57 68.94
C LEU A 6 -53.75 9.75 68.29
N GLU A 7 -53.41 8.60 68.85
CA GLU A 7 -52.45 7.63 68.28
C GLU A 7 -52.89 7.17 66.88
N ARG A 8 -54.18 6.82 66.72
CA ARG A 8 -54.77 6.46 65.42
C ARG A 8 -54.68 7.60 64.41
N GLN A 9 -55.01 8.83 64.78
CA GLN A 9 -54.89 9.97 63.86
C GLN A 9 -53.43 10.23 63.43
N ARG A 10 -52.49 10.12 64.37
CA ARG A 10 -51.06 10.24 64.10
C ARG A 10 -50.58 9.17 63.11
N ASN A 11 -51.02 7.94 63.29
CA ASN A 11 -50.72 6.82 62.39
C ASN A 11 -51.32 7.02 61.00
N VAL A 12 -52.55 7.52 60.89
CA VAL A 12 -53.17 7.85 59.60
C VAL A 12 -52.39 8.95 58.87
N LEU A 13 -51.96 10.00 59.57
CA LEU A 13 -51.13 11.06 58.99
C LEU A 13 -49.76 10.54 58.55
N SER A 14 -49.14 9.67 59.34
CA SER A 14 -47.88 9.00 59.01
C SER A 14 -48.01 8.18 57.72
N VAL A 15 -49.03 7.33 57.61
CA VAL A 15 -49.32 6.53 56.41
C VAL A 15 -49.58 7.42 55.20
N LYS A 16 -50.33 8.53 55.34
CA LYS A 16 -50.55 9.50 54.25
C LYS A 16 -49.25 10.15 53.77
N ASN A 17 -48.31 10.43 54.67
CA ASN A 17 -47.00 10.98 54.31
C ASN A 17 -46.13 9.95 53.59
N VAL A 18 -46.11 8.70 54.07
CA VAL A 18 -45.41 7.59 53.39
C VAL A 18 -45.97 7.37 52.00
N ASN A 19 -47.30 7.37 51.84
CA ASN A 19 -47.94 7.18 50.53
C ASN A 19 -47.58 8.30 49.54
N ARG A 20 -47.57 9.57 49.99
CA ARG A 20 -47.10 10.71 49.18
C ARG A 20 -45.64 10.54 48.72
N LYS A 21 -44.75 10.11 49.63
CA LYS A 21 -43.34 9.83 49.28
C LYS A 21 -43.24 8.70 48.26
N LEU A 22 -43.97 7.60 48.44
CA LEU A 22 -44.01 6.49 47.47
C LEU A 22 -44.46 6.95 46.08
N SER A 23 -45.52 7.76 45.98
CA SER A 23 -45.97 8.33 44.70
C SER A 23 -44.90 9.21 44.05
N SER A 24 -44.23 10.08 44.82
CA SER A 24 -43.15 10.91 44.29
C SER A 24 -41.96 10.08 43.81
N LEU A 25 -41.62 9.00 44.52
CA LEU A 25 -40.54 8.10 44.14
C LEU A 25 -40.87 7.31 42.86
N ALA A 26 -42.13 6.87 42.73
CA ALA A 26 -42.62 6.21 41.53
C ALA A 26 -42.57 7.14 40.30
N GLN A 27 -42.97 8.41 40.47
CA GLN A 27 -42.88 9.41 39.40
C GLN A 27 -41.42 9.67 39.00
N ASN A 28 -40.54 9.93 39.99
CA ASN A 28 -39.11 10.14 39.71
C ASN A 28 -38.49 8.94 38.99
N LYS A 29 -38.84 7.71 39.40
CA LYS A 29 -38.36 6.50 38.72
C LYS A 29 -38.85 6.46 37.27
N PHE A 30 -40.11 6.81 37.01
CA PHE A 30 -40.67 6.85 35.66
C PHE A 30 -39.93 7.88 34.79
N ASP A 31 -39.70 9.08 35.31
CA ASP A 31 -39.03 10.16 34.59
C ASP A 31 -37.58 9.79 34.27
N VAL A 32 -36.84 9.23 35.24
CA VAL A 32 -35.45 8.78 35.04
C VAL A 32 -35.38 7.68 33.99
N ILE A 33 -36.28 6.68 34.04
CA ILE A 33 -36.32 5.61 33.04
C ILE A 33 -36.59 6.18 31.64
N GLY A 34 -37.56 7.10 31.52
CA GLY A 34 -37.86 7.75 30.24
C GLY A 34 -36.66 8.53 29.68
N GLN A 35 -35.96 9.28 30.53
CA GLN A 35 -34.75 10.02 30.14
C GLN A 35 -33.61 9.09 29.69
N LEU A 36 -33.36 8.01 30.44
CA LEU A 36 -32.36 7.01 30.06
C LEU A 36 -32.71 6.35 28.72
N GLN A 37 -33.97 5.98 28.53
CA GLN A 37 -34.43 5.39 27.26
C GLN A 37 -34.22 6.34 26.09
N ALA A 38 -34.60 7.62 26.24
CA ALA A 38 -34.41 8.62 25.20
C ALA A 38 -32.93 8.82 24.86
N THR A 39 -32.06 8.87 25.87
CA THR A 39 -30.61 9.04 25.69
C THR A 39 -30.02 7.84 24.95
N VAL A 40 -30.32 6.62 25.41
CA VAL A 40 -29.82 5.38 24.78
C VAL A 40 -30.27 5.27 23.33
N VAL A 41 -31.52 5.62 23.02
CA VAL A 41 -32.02 5.60 21.65
C VAL A 41 -31.27 6.62 20.79
N ASN A 42 -31.08 7.85 21.27
CA ASN A 42 -30.33 8.86 20.53
C ASN A 42 -28.90 8.40 20.26
N ASP A 43 -28.16 7.99 21.29
CA ASP A 43 -26.78 7.54 21.17
C ASP A 43 -26.66 6.35 20.20
N TYR A 44 -27.60 5.39 20.27
CA TYR A 44 -27.63 4.25 19.36
C TYR A 44 -27.87 4.69 17.91
N THR A 45 -28.80 5.62 17.66
CA THR A 45 -29.05 6.12 16.30
C THR A 45 -27.87 6.91 15.73
N GLU A 46 -27.16 7.67 16.56
CA GLU A 46 -25.94 8.37 16.16
C GLU A 46 -24.83 7.39 15.83
N LEU A 47 -24.63 6.37 16.67
CA LEU A 47 -23.65 5.32 16.44
C LEU A 47 -23.94 4.55 15.15
N GLN A 48 -25.20 4.19 14.89
CA GLN A 48 -25.62 3.55 13.64
C GLN A 48 -25.34 4.44 12.42
N ARG A 49 -25.57 5.75 12.52
CA ARG A 49 -25.26 6.70 11.45
C ARG A 49 -23.75 6.77 11.18
N GLY A 50 -22.95 6.81 12.24
CA GLY A 50 -21.49 6.78 12.16
C GLY A 50 -20.98 5.49 11.51
N HIS A 51 -21.50 4.34 11.93
CA HIS A 51 -21.16 3.04 11.35
C HIS A 51 -21.45 3.00 9.85
N LEU A 52 -22.64 3.44 9.43
CA LEU A 52 -23.01 3.48 8.01
C LEU A 52 -22.10 4.41 7.20
N SER A 53 -21.73 5.56 7.76
CA SER A 53 -20.82 6.50 7.11
C SER A 53 -19.42 5.91 6.93
N LEU A 54 -18.89 5.28 7.98
CA LEU A 54 -17.57 4.64 7.94
C LEU A 54 -17.55 3.46 6.96
N GLN A 55 -18.61 2.65 6.96
CA GLN A 55 -18.76 1.54 6.02
C GLN A 55 -18.69 2.02 4.57
N LYS A 56 -19.44 3.07 4.22
CA LYS A 56 -19.40 3.65 2.88
C LYS A 56 -18.02 4.19 2.51
N ALA A 57 -17.35 4.87 3.43
CA ALA A 57 -16.01 5.40 3.20
C ALA A 57 -15.00 4.27 2.92
N CYS A 58 -15.08 3.16 3.66
CA CYS A 58 -14.26 1.98 3.40
C CYS A 58 -14.53 1.38 2.01
N GLU A 59 -15.80 1.22 1.64
CA GLU A 59 -16.19 0.69 0.32
C GLU A 59 -15.69 1.57 -0.84
N GLU A 60 -15.75 2.89 -0.68
CA GLU A 60 -15.22 3.85 -1.66
C GLU A 60 -13.69 3.78 -1.77
N GLN A 61 -12.99 3.67 -0.63
CA GLN A 61 -11.54 3.56 -0.61
C GLN A 61 -11.05 2.24 -1.24
N GLU A 62 -11.73 1.13 -0.97
CA GLU A 62 -11.44 -0.17 -1.60
C GLU A 62 -11.62 -0.11 -3.12
N ARG A 63 -12.68 0.54 -3.59
CA ARG A 63 -12.91 0.76 -5.02
C ARG A 63 -11.79 1.58 -5.67
N ALA A 64 -11.41 2.69 -5.05
CA ALA A 64 -10.33 3.54 -5.55
C ALA A 64 -8.98 2.79 -5.60
N LEU A 65 -8.69 1.96 -4.60
CA LEU A 65 -7.49 1.11 -4.58
C LEU A 65 -7.52 0.07 -5.71
N ALA A 66 -8.67 -0.53 -5.99
CA ALA A 66 -8.81 -1.50 -7.09
C ALA A 66 -8.58 -0.83 -8.46
N GLU A 67 -9.14 0.36 -8.69
CA GLU A 67 -8.94 1.14 -9.92
C GLU A 67 -7.47 1.52 -10.11
N LEU A 68 -6.82 2.05 -9.08
CA LEU A 68 -5.40 2.37 -9.12
C LEU A 68 -4.54 1.12 -9.38
N GLY A 69 -4.85 0.00 -8.74
CA GLY A 69 -4.17 -1.27 -8.97
C GLY A 69 -4.27 -1.73 -10.43
N SER A 70 -5.44 -1.59 -11.04
CA SER A 70 -5.66 -1.88 -12.46
C SER A 70 -4.81 -0.99 -13.38
N HIS A 71 -4.83 0.33 -13.15
CA HIS A 71 -4.06 1.29 -13.93
C HIS A 71 -2.55 1.08 -13.82
N LEU A 72 -2.05 0.76 -12.63
CA LEU A 72 -0.62 0.47 -12.42
C LEU A 72 -0.21 -0.83 -13.13
N SER A 73 -1.05 -1.87 -13.08
CA SER A 73 -0.81 -3.12 -13.80
C SER A 73 -0.75 -2.88 -15.31
N GLU A 74 -1.73 -2.18 -15.88
CA GLU A 74 -1.77 -1.85 -17.30
C GLU A 74 -0.57 -0.99 -17.72
N SER A 75 -0.23 0.02 -16.92
CA SER A 75 0.92 0.89 -17.20
C SER A 75 2.24 0.11 -17.14
N LYS A 76 2.37 -0.83 -16.20
CA LYS A 76 3.54 -1.70 -16.08
C LYS A 76 3.70 -2.59 -17.32
N LEU A 77 2.63 -3.25 -17.76
CA LEU A 77 2.65 -4.07 -18.97
C LEU A 77 3.06 -3.24 -20.20
N ARG A 78 2.51 -2.03 -20.37
CA ARG A 78 2.91 -1.13 -21.47
C ARG A 78 4.40 -0.76 -21.42
N VAL A 79 4.95 -0.53 -20.23
CA VAL A 79 6.39 -0.23 -20.07
C VAL A 79 7.24 -1.46 -20.40
N GLU A 80 6.79 -2.66 -20.04
CA GLU A 80 7.46 -3.91 -20.38
C GLU A 80 7.44 -4.14 -21.90
N ASP A 81 6.29 -4.01 -22.55
CA ASP A 81 6.13 -4.10 -24.01
C ASP A 81 7.04 -3.10 -24.74
N MET A 82 7.08 -1.85 -24.26
CA MET A 82 7.95 -0.80 -24.82
C MET A 82 9.43 -1.17 -24.69
N LYS A 83 9.84 -1.74 -23.54
CA LYS A 83 11.22 -2.20 -23.34
C LYS A 83 11.56 -3.37 -24.26
N GLU A 84 10.64 -4.30 -24.45
CA GLU A 84 10.83 -5.43 -25.36
C GLU A 84 10.96 -4.97 -26.82
N ALA A 85 10.09 -4.05 -27.27
CA ALA A 85 10.18 -3.44 -28.59
C ALA A 85 11.49 -2.64 -28.79
N GLN A 86 11.93 -1.90 -27.76
CA GLN A 86 13.22 -1.22 -27.77
C GLN A 86 14.40 -2.19 -27.79
N MET A 87 14.32 -3.33 -27.11
CA MET A 87 15.37 -4.36 -27.14
C MET A 87 15.43 -5.05 -28.51
N ALA A 88 14.29 -5.38 -29.11
CA ALA A 88 14.21 -5.99 -30.45
C ALA A 88 14.79 -5.09 -31.56
N THR A 89 14.79 -3.77 -31.37
CA THR A 89 15.40 -2.81 -32.31
C THR A 89 16.86 -2.49 -31.98
N LYS A 90 17.35 -2.84 -30.79
CA LYS A 90 18.74 -2.58 -30.34
C LYS A 90 19.76 -3.54 -30.94
N ASP A 91 19.33 -4.68 -31.47
CA ASP A 91 20.19 -5.67 -32.16
C ASP A 91 20.89 -5.14 -33.43
N LEU A 92 20.66 -3.88 -33.82
CA LEU A 92 21.22 -3.29 -35.04
C LEU A 92 22.37 -2.29 -34.83
N GLN A 93 22.86 -2.03 -33.61
CA GLN A 93 24.01 -1.14 -33.41
C GLN A 93 25.22 -1.82 -32.78
N TRP A 94 25.88 -2.72 -33.53
CA TRP A 94 27.30 -2.97 -33.30
C TRP A 94 28.06 -1.71 -33.65
N LYS A 95 28.40 -0.89 -32.65
CA LYS A 95 28.97 0.43 -32.89
C LYS A 95 30.32 0.28 -33.60
N GLY A 96 30.49 0.98 -34.72
CA GLY A 96 31.74 1.00 -35.45
C GLY A 96 32.86 1.59 -34.60
N ASP A 97 34.05 1.00 -34.64
CA ASP A 97 35.20 1.46 -33.85
C ASP A 97 35.57 2.92 -34.11
N LYS A 98 35.28 3.43 -35.31
CA LYS A 98 35.58 4.81 -35.70
C LYS A 98 34.71 5.85 -34.97
N ASP A 99 33.54 5.44 -34.50
CA ASP A 99 32.53 6.35 -33.91
C ASP A 99 32.60 6.42 -32.37
N ALA A 100 33.57 5.71 -31.76
CA ALA A 100 33.77 5.71 -30.32
C ALA A 100 35.13 6.34 -29.97
N SER A 101 35.11 7.59 -29.51
CA SER A 101 36.28 8.28 -28.94
C SER A 101 36.51 7.96 -27.46
N HIS A 102 35.44 7.62 -26.73
CA HIS A 102 35.47 7.40 -25.27
C HIS A 102 34.79 6.09 -24.89
N CYS A 103 35.20 5.52 -23.75
CA CYS A 103 34.55 4.36 -23.14
C CYS A 103 33.08 4.67 -22.83
N SER A 104 32.15 3.79 -23.22
CA SER A 104 30.71 4.00 -22.98
C SER A 104 30.26 3.93 -21.51
N THR A 105 31.15 3.55 -20.57
CA THR A 105 30.85 3.54 -19.12
C THR A 105 31.61 4.62 -18.38
N CYS A 106 32.95 4.59 -18.41
CA CYS A 106 33.78 5.51 -17.62
C CYS A 106 34.12 6.82 -18.35
N GLU A 107 33.65 6.98 -19.59
CA GLU A 107 33.84 8.17 -20.43
C GLU A 107 35.29 8.60 -20.66
N LYS A 108 36.28 7.76 -20.30
CA LYS A 108 37.70 8.01 -20.57
C LYS A 108 38.00 7.82 -22.06
N GLU A 109 38.82 8.71 -22.61
CA GLU A 109 39.24 8.66 -24.01
C GLU A 109 40.06 7.40 -24.32
N PHE A 110 39.83 6.82 -25.49
CA PHE A 110 40.63 5.71 -25.98
C PHE A 110 42.00 6.18 -26.47
N SER A 111 43.02 5.35 -26.28
CA SER A 111 44.39 5.64 -26.69
C SER A 111 45.10 4.35 -27.11
N ILE A 112 46.36 4.45 -27.52
CA ILE A 112 47.17 3.27 -27.90
C ILE A 112 47.24 2.26 -26.74
N SER A 113 47.32 2.75 -25.49
CA SER A 113 47.33 1.91 -24.28
C SER A 113 45.93 1.53 -23.80
N ARG A 114 44.91 2.39 -23.97
CA ARG A 114 43.51 2.09 -23.64
C ARG A 114 42.76 1.64 -24.89
N ARG A 115 42.82 0.34 -25.18
CA ARG A 115 42.19 -0.27 -26.37
C ARG A 115 40.67 -0.40 -26.23
N LYS A 116 40.01 -0.48 -27.40
CA LYS A 116 38.56 -0.62 -27.56
C LYS A 116 38.14 -2.09 -27.48
N HIS A 117 37.03 -2.35 -26.79
CA HIS A 117 36.45 -3.68 -26.66
C HIS A 117 34.92 -3.63 -26.74
N HIS A 118 34.32 -4.43 -27.62
CA HIS A 118 32.86 -4.53 -27.68
C HIS A 118 32.28 -5.42 -26.58
N CYS A 119 31.16 -5.00 -26.01
CA CYS A 119 30.29 -5.90 -25.26
C CYS A 119 29.45 -6.73 -26.24
N ARG A 120 29.52 -8.07 -26.15
CA ARG A 120 28.78 -8.96 -27.06
C ARG A 120 27.27 -9.03 -26.79
N ASN A 121 26.81 -8.48 -25.67
CA ASN A 121 25.40 -8.34 -25.34
C ASN A 121 24.79 -7.02 -25.87
N CYS A 122 25.36 -5.85 -25.52
CA CYS A 122 24.79 -4.56 -25.90
C CYS A 122 25.44 -3.85 -27.11
N GLY A 123 26.50 -4.39 -27.73
CA GLY A 123 27.12 -3.84 -28.94
C GLY A 123 27.98 -2.57 -28.78
N ASN A 124 27.96 -1.92 -27.61
CA ASN A 124 28.76 -0.73 -27.31
C ASN A 124 30.25 -1.03 -27.08
N ILE A 125 31.08 0.02 -27.09
CA ILE A 125 32.55 -0.05 -26.99
C ILE A 125 33.04 0.47 -25.62
N PHE A 126 33.87 -0.34 -24.97
CA PHE A 126 34.38 -0.13 -23.62
C PHE A 126 35.89 -0.30 -23.57
N CYS A 127 36.51 0.18 -22.49
CA CYS A 127 37.89 -0.18 -22.15
C CYS A 127 37.94 -1.53 -21.41
N ASN A 128 39.15 -2.08 -21.20
CA ASN A 128 39.27 -3.38 -20.55
C ASN A 128 38.70 -3.37 -19.12
N GLU A 129 38.98 -2.31 -18.36
CA GLU A 129 38.50 -2.15 -16.97
C GLU A 129 36.97 -2.24 -16.86
N CYS A 130 36.22 -1.71 -17.83
CA CYS A 130 34.74 -1.70 -17.80
C CYS A 130 34.09 -2.90 -18.51
N SER A 131 34.89 -3.86 -18.99
CA SER A 131 34.40 -4.98 -19.77
C SER A 131 35.22 -6.26 -19.62
N ASP A 132 35.89 -6.45 -18.49
CA ASP A 132 36.79 -7.60 -18.30
C ASP A 132 36.04 -8.92 -18.05
N ASN A 133 34.73 -8.83 -17.90
CA ASN A 133 33.86 -9.94 -17.56
C ASN A 133 33.45 -10.77 -18.79
N LYS A 134 33.24 -12.08 -18.59
CA LYS A 134 32.75 -13.02 -19.61
C LYS A 134 31.51 -13.74 -19.13
N MET A 135 30.47 -13.77 -19.96
CA MET A 135 29.19 -14.40 -19.66
C MET A 135 28.74 -15.33 -20.81
N PRO A 136 28.05 -16.44 -20.52
CA PRO A 136 27.38 -17.21 -21.56
C PRO A 136 26.29 -16.36 -22.20
N LEU A 137 26.18 -16.35 -23.53
CA LEU A 137 25.11 -15.68 -24.26
C LEU A 137 24.48 -16.67 -25.25
N PRO A 138 23.17 -16.56 -25.57
CA PRO A 138 22.52 -17.43 -26.55
C PRO A 138 23.21 -17.42 -27.93
N SER A 139 23.88 -16.31 -28.27
CA SER A 139 24.59 -16.12 -29.53
C SER A 139 25.95 -16.83 -29.61
N SER A 140 26.46 -17.44 -28.52
CA SER A 140 27.75 -18.12 -28.53
C SER A 140 27.81 -19.31 -27.55
N ALA A 141 28.37 -20.43 -28.02
CA ALA A 141 28.55 -21.62 -27.19
C ALA A 141 29.60 -21.45 -26.06
N LYS A 142 30.46 -20.44 -26.14
CA LYS A 142 31.49 -20.14 -25.13
C LYS A 142 31.19 -18.81 -24.45
N PRO A 143 31.57 -18.61 -23.18
CA PRO A 143 31.44 -17.31 -22.52
C PRO A 143 32.17 -16.21 -23.28
N VAL A 144 31.46 -15.12 -23.58
CA VAL A 144 31.95 -13.98 -24.36
C VAL A 144 32.01 -12.71 -23.52
N ARG A 145 32.85 -11.76 -23.95
CA ARG A 145 33.08 -10.50 -23.24
C ARG A 145 31.81 -9.65 -23.14
N VAL A 146 31.50 -9.17 -21.95
CA VAL A 146 30.40 -8.23 -21.68
C VAL A 146 30.88 -7.06 -20.83
N CYS A 147 30.20 -5.90 -20.90
CA CYS A 147 30.42 -4.82 -19.96
C CYS A 147 29.83 -5.12 -18.59
N ASP A 148 30.23 -4.37 -17.58
CA ASP A 148 29.82 -4.58 -16.18
C ASP A 148 28.30 -4.46 -15.99
N ASP A 149 27.65 -3.52 -16.68
CA ASP A 149 26.19 -3.37 -16.66
C ASP A 149 25.48 -4.61 -17.23
N CYS A 150 25.98 -5.13 -18.35
CA CYS A 150 25.42 -6.32 -18.97
C CYS A 150 25.66 -7.56 -18.12
N GLN A 151 26.82 -7.68 -17.48
CA GLN A 151 27.09 -8.77 -16.56
C GLN A 151 26.08 -8.76 -15.39
N THR A 152 25.90 -7.60 -14.75
CA THR A 152 24.97 -7.44 -13.62
C THR A 152 23.55 -7.81 -14.03
N PHE A 153 23.10 -7.30 -15.18
CA PHE A 153 21.77 -7.61 -15.72
C PHE A 153 21.57 -9.10 -16.02
N LEU A 154 22.56 -9.74 -16.66
CA LEU A 154 22.47 -11.17 -17.01
C LEU A 154 22.48 -12.06 -15.76
N LEU A 155 23.30 -11.74 -14.75
CA LEU A 155 23.33 -12.47 -13.49
C LEU A 155 21.97 -12.43 -12.78
N GLN A 156 21.33 -11.26 -12.70
CA GLN A 156 19.98 -11.11 -12.14
C GLN A 156 18.95 -11.98 -12.90
N ARG A 157 19.04 -12.00 -14.22
CA ARG A 157 18.12 -12.77 -15.08
C ARG A 157 18.30 -14.28 -14.91
N TYR A 158 19.54 -14.76 -14.82
CA TYR A 158 19.83 -16.18 -14.59
C TYR A 158 19.44 -16.65 -13.19
N SER A 159 19.55 -15.80 -12.17
CA SER A 159 19.06 -16.13 -10.82
C SER A 159 17.54 -16.26 -10.74
N ALA A 160 16.80 -15.48 -11.55
CA ALA A 160 15.35 -15.52 -11.58
C ALA A 160 14.78 -16.70 -12.39
N ALA A 161 15.54 -17.21 -13.38
CA ALA A 161 15.13 -18.34 -14.21
C ALA A 161 15.50 -19.72 -13.62
N ALA A 162 16.25 -19.75 -12.50
CA ALA A 162 16.68 -20.96 -11.80
C ALA A 162 15.80 -21.32 -10.59
N GLN A 163 14.65 -20.65 -10.43
CA GLN A 163 13.57 -20.95 -9.49
C GLN A 163 12.33 -21.36 -10.27
#